data_AF-A0A0M8TMK2-F1
#
_entry.id   AF-A0A0M8TMK2-F1
#
_cell.length_a   1.000
_cell.length_b   1.000
_cell.length_c   1.000
_cell.angle_alpha   90.00
_cell.angle_beta   90.00
_cell.angle_gamma   90.00
#
_symmetry.space_group_name_H-M   'P 1'
#
loop_
_entity.id
_entity.type
_entity.pdbx_description
1 polymer ?
#
loop_
_entity_poly.entity_id
_entity_poly.type
_entity_poly.pdbx_seq_one_letter_code
_entity_poly.pdbx_strand_id
1 'polypeptide(L)'
;MAENTSETASGTPAVPTPAEAVAAGQIPAQAQNPPGRQAAPAQQSAGASKQEVTDWESEATKWKALSRQHENKHLAALGFKSKDEIEQLRQAAQKYQEFEDTQKTELQRATERAQGVEQQLADLRATNTRLMAAATHNIPPDLIDLLGSGSEDEINARAEMLAERLKASAPAAPPAQQRPVESLTPGAATASGGTEVTPDQWIRGLAGRTP
;
A
#
# COMPACT_ATOMS: atom_id res chain seq x y z
N MET A 1 0.44 46.36 25.15
CA MET A 1 -0.21 46.40 26.49
C MET A 1 -1.16 45.22 26.54
N ALA A 2 -0.99 44.12 27.27
CA ALA A 2 0.06 43.61 28.14
C ALA A 2 -0.05 42.07 27.98
N GLU A 3 1.01 41.38 27.57
CA GLU A 3 1.78 40.47 28.44
C GLU A 3 1.00 39.92 29.63
N ASN A 4 0.66 38.63 29.59
CA ASN A 4 0.70 37.80 30.79
C ASN A 4 1.14 36.37 30.42
N THR A 5 2.46 36.22 30.39
CA THR A 5 3.17 34.97 30.52
C THR A 5 3.12 34.56 31.99
N SER A 6 2.62 33.36 32.29
CA SER A 6 2.83 32.70 33.58
C SER A 6 2.93 31.21 33.34
N GLU A 7 4.16 30.82 33.03
CA GLU A 7 4.73 29.51 33.19
C GLU A 7 4.48 29.02 34.63
N THR A 8 3.90 27.84 34.80
CA THR A 8 4.15 27.00 35.98
C THR A 8 3.97 25.55 35.59
N ALA A 9 5.12 24.88 35.50
CA ALA A 9 5.25 23.44 35.54
C ALA A 9 4.49 22.86 36.74
N SER A 10 3.96 21.64 36.55
CA SER A 10 3.70 20.58 37.55
C SER A 10 2.52 19.76 36.98
N GLY A 11 2.74 18.60 36.39
CA GLY A 11 3.19 17.44 37.15
C GLY A 11 1.96 16.61 37.49
N THR A 12 1.65 15.65 36.61
CA THR A 12 0.77 14.51 36.87
C THR A 12 0.99 14.00 38.29
N PRO A 13 -0.01 13.95 39.19
CA PRO A 13 0.17 13.23 40.44
C PRO A 13 0.15 11.73 40.13
N ALA A 14 1.33 11.19 39.87
CA ALA A 14 1.60 9.76 39.92
C ALA A 14 1.21 9.27 41.32
N VAL A 15 0.20 8.40 41.38
CA VAL A 15 -0.17 7.71 42.61
C VAL A 15 0.97 6.75 42.94
N PRO A 16 1.69 6.91 44.07
CA PRO A 16 2.82 6.05 44.41
C PRO A 16 2.36 4.62 44.68
N THR A 17 3.12 3.67 44.17
CA THR A 17 2.92 2.23 44.40
C THR A 17 3.35 1.89 45.84
N PRO A 18 2.73 0.91 46.53
CA PRO A 18 3.00 0.63 47.96
C PRO A 18 4.46 0.30 48.33
N ALA A 19 5.32 0.05 47.34
CA ALA A 19 6.73 -0.24 47.54
C ALA A 19 7.57 1.00 47.93
N GLU A 20 7.12 2.22 47.62
CA GLU A 20 7.94 3.43 47.81
C GLU A 20 7.71 4.12 49.17
N ALA A 21 6.64 3.76 49.90
CA ALA A 21 6.36 4.27 51.24
C ALA A 21 7.25 3.64 52.35
N VAL A 22 7.95 2.55 52.05
CA VAL A 22 8.85 1.88 53.01
C VAL A 22 10.22 2.58 53.10
N ALA A 23 10.60 3.37 52.09
CA ALA A 23 11.90 4.03 52.01
C ALA A 23 11.98 5.38 52.78
N ALA A 24 10.85 5.97 53.17
CA ALA A 24 10.80 7.28 53.83
C ALA A 24 10.86 7.24 55.38
N GLY A 25 11.19 6.09 55.97
CA GLY A 25 11.57 6.02 57.40
C GLY A 25 10.48 6.39 58.41
N GLN A 26 9.20 6.21 58.07
CA GLN A 26 8.07 6.70 58.87
C GLN A 26 7.16 5.59 59.42
N ILE A 27 7.76 4.47 59.85
CA ILE A 27 7.10 3.46 60.68
C ILE A 27 8.08 3.04 61.79
N PRO A 28 7.76 3.22 63.08
CA PRO A 28 8.60 2.70 64.16
C PRO A 28 8.63 1.17 64.08
N ALA A 29 9.85 0.63 64.13
CA ALA A 29 10.11 -0.80 64.25
C ALA A 29 9.43 -1.36 65.51
N GLN A 30 8.31 -2.07 65.33
CA GLN A 30 7.76 -2.90 66.40
C GLN A 30 8.58 -4.18 66.50
N ALA A 31 9.48 -4.16 67.48
CA ALA A 31 10.25 -5.29 67.95
C ALA A 31 9.35 -6.45 68.40
N GLN A 32 9.91 -7.65 68.23
CA GLN A 32 9.38 -8.94 68.61
C GLN A 32 8.98 -9.03 70.10
N ASN A 33 7.92 -9.78 70.38
CA ASN A 33 7.88 -10.69 71.53
C ASN A 33 6.85 -11.83 71.27
N PRO A 34 7.22 -13.11 71.43
CA PRO A 34 6.28 -14.22 71.38
C PRO A 34 5.64 -14.44 72.76
N PRO A 35 4.31 -14.66 72.88
CA PRO A 35 3.75 -15.12 74.15
C PRO A 35 4.03 -16.62 74.33
N GLY A 36 4.47 -16.95 75.54
CA GLY A 36 4.99 -18.24 75.94
C GLY A 36 4.00 -19.39 75.81
N ARG A 37 4.59 -20.53 75.45
CA ARG A 37 4.02 -21.88 75.49
C ARG A 37 3.87 -22.29 76.96
N GLN A 38 2.65 -22.39 77.48
CA GLN A 38 2.35 -23.13 78.70
C GLN A 38 1.71 -24.46 78.33
N ALA A 39 2.19 -25.52 78.99
CA ALA A 39 1.85 -26.91 78.77
C ALA A 39 0.38 -27.22 79.17
N ALA A 40 -0.13 -28.30 78.56
CA ALA A 40 -1.52 -28.77 78.57
C ALA A 40 -2.09 -29.08 79.98
N PRO A 41 -3.41 -29.40 80.05
CA PRO A 41 -3.72 -30.82 79.99
C PRO A 41 -4.71 -31.18 78.89
N ALA A 42 -4.46 -32.36 78.32
CA ALA A 42 -5.35 -33.03 77.41
C ALA A 42 -6.64 -33.44 78.14
N GLN A 43 -7.78 -33.05 77.58
CA GLN A 43 -9.04 -33.70 77.87
C GLN A 43 -9.83 -33.88 76.58
N GLN A 44 -9.80 -35.14 76.12
CA GLN A 44 -10.89 -35.87 75.48
C GLN A 44 -11.82 -35.07 74.54
N SER A 45 -11.59 -35.21 73.23
CA SER A 45 -12.65 -35.07 72.22
C SER A 45 -12.37 -35.95 71.01
N ALA A 46 -12.24 -37.26 71.21
CA ALA A 46 -12.14 -38.26 70.13
C ALA A 46 -13.51 -38.54 69.43
N GLY A 47 -14.41 -37.56 69.44
CA GLY A 47 -15.71 -37.61 68.75
C GLY A 47 -16.06 -36.34 67.95
N ALA A 48 -15.30 -35.24 68.08
CA ALA A 48 -15.63 -33.95 67.48
C ALA A 48 -14.99 -33.71 66.08
N SER A 49 -13.94 -34.46 65.74
CA SER A 49 -13.11 -34.19 64.57
C SER A 49 -13.77 -34.50 63.21
N LYS A 50 -14.84 -35.29 63.16
CA LYS A 50 -15.61 -35.50 61.90
C LYS A 50 -16.67 -34.42 61.68
N GLN A 51 -17.20 -33.82 62.75
CA GLN A 51 -18.22 -32.77 62.66
C GLN A 51 -17.58 -31.43 62.29
N GLU A 52 -16.49 -31.02 62.96
CA GLU A 52 -15.79 -29.77 62.61
C GLU A 52 -15.22 -29.80 61.18
N VAL A 53 -14.78 -30.97 60.68
CA VAL A 53 -14.28 -31.10 59.30
C VAL A 53 -15.39 -30.89 58.26
N THR A 54 -16.59 -31.40 58.55
CA THR A 54 -17.76 -31.21 57.68
C THR A 54 -18.28 -29.77 57.76
N ASP A 55 -18.15 -29.12 58.93
CA ASP A 55 -18.60 -27.76 59.15
C ASP A 55 -17.76 -26.72 58.38
N TRP A 56 -16.43 -26.82 58.34
CA TRP A 56 -15.60 -25.89 57.55
C TRP A 56 -15.73 -26.12 56.03
N GLU A 57 -15.89 -27.36 55.57
CA GLU A 57 -16.14 -27.67 54.16
C GLU A 57 -17.49 -27.09 53.72
N SER A 58 -18.50 -27.18 54.59
CA SER A 58 -19.80 -26.57 54.35
C SER A 58 -19.71 -25.04 54.28
N GLU A 59 -18.91 -24.42 55.14
CA GLU A 59 -18.71 -22.98 55.18
C GLU A 59 -17.94 -22.48 53.95
N ALA A 60 -16.87 -23.18 53.54
CA ALA A 60 -16.16 -22.90 52.29
C ALA A 60 -17.07 -23.01 51.06
N THR A 61 -18.00 -23.97 51.06
CA THR A 61 -19.00 -24.13 50.00
C THR A 61 -19.97 -22.95 49.97
N LYS A 62 -20.42 -22.46 51.14
CA LYS A 62 -21.27 -21.25 51.24
C LYS A 62 -20.55 -19.99 50.75
N TRP A 63 -19.30 -19.76 51.16
CA TRP A 63 -18.52 -18.61 50.69
C TRP A 63 -18.27 -18.66 49.18
N LYS A 64 -18.01 -19.84 48.62
CA LYS A 64 -17.88 -20.03 47.17
C LYS A 64 -19.19 -19.78 46.43
N ALA A 65 -20.31 -20.25 46.98
CA ALA A 65 -21.63 -20.00 46.41
C ALA A 65 -22.00 -18.51 46.46
N LEU A 66 -21.76 -17.84 47.58
CA LEU A 66 -21.99 -16.41 47.74
C LEU A 66 -21.11 -15.61 46.76
N SER A 67 -19.82 -15.92 46.65
CA SER A 67 -18.93 -15.29 45.67
C SER A 67 -19.44 -15.40 44.24
N ARG A 68 -19.93 -16.58 43.83
CA ARG A 68 -20.54 -16.80 42.51
C ARG A 68 -21.84 -16.02 42.32
N GLN A 69 -22.66 -15.87 43.36
CA GLN A 69 -23.86 -15.04 43.29
C GLN A 69 -23.52 -13.57 43.09
N HIS A 70 -22.51 -13.05 43.80
CA HIS A 70 -22.03 -11.68 43.61
C HIS A 70 -21.47 -11.47 42.20
N GLU A 71 -20.70 -12.42 41.68
CA GLU A 71 -20.19 -12.40 40.32
C GLU A 71 -21.31 -12.41 39.27
N ASN A 72 -22.29 -13.31 39.41
CA ASN A 72 -23.43 -13.37 38.49
C ASN A 72 -24.29 -12.09 38.56
N LYS A 73 -24.47 -11.50 39.74
CA LYS A 73 -25.17 -10.22 39.90
C LYS A 73 -24.42 -9.10 39.19
N HIS A 74 -23.08 -9.09 39.26
CA HIS A 74 -22.26 -8.12 38.55
C HIS A 74 -22.36 -8.29 37.04
N LEU A 75 -22.31 -9.52 36.53
CA LEU A 75 -22.51 -9.82 35.10
C LEU A 75 -23.90 -9.37 34.62
N ALA A 76 -24.95 -9.67 35.39
CA ALA A 76 -26.31 -9.27 35.07
C ALA A 76 -26.50 -7.74 35.11
N ALA A 77 -25.85 -7.05 36.05
CA ALA A 77 -25.86 -5.58 36.11
C ALA A 77 -25.19 -4.94 34.88
N LEU A 78 -24.19 -5.61 34.31
CA LEU A 78 -23.55 -5.24 33.05
C LEU A 78 -24.37 -5.70 31.81
N GLY A 79 -25.51 -6.36 32.02
CA GLY A 79 -26.39 -6.85 30.94
C GLY A 79 -25.95 -8.17 30.31
N PHE A 80 -24.91 -8.82 30.84
CA PHE A 80 -24.42 -10.11 30.35
C PHE A 80 -25.00 -11.28 31.14
N LYS A 81 -25.39 -12.35 30.43
CA LYS A 81 -25.98 -13.55 31.03
C LYS A 81 -24.93 -14.52 31.54
N SER A 82 -23.74 -14.51 30.94
CA SER A 82 -22.61 -15.33 31.33
C SER A 82 -21.28 -14.72 30.90
N LYS A 83 -20.17 -15.23 31.46
CA LYS A 83 -18.82 -14.90 30.97
C LYS A 83 -18.61 -15.39 29.53
N ASP A 84 -19.23 -16.50 29.15
CA ASP A 84 -19.12 -17.05 27.80
C ASP A 84 -19.72 -16.12 26.74
N GLU A 85 -20.81 -15.40 27.07
CA GLU A 85 -21.39 -14.39 26.18
C GLU A 85 -20.43 -13.22 25.95
N ILE A 86 -19.73 -12.77 26.99
CA ILE A 86 -18.71 -11.71 26.88
C ILE A 86 -17.57 -12.17 25.98
N GLU A 87 -17.10 -13.40 26.16
CA GLU A 87 -16.02 -13.96 25.35
C GLU A 87 -16.45 -14.14 23.88
N GLN A 88 -17.67 -14.62 23.63
CA GLN A 88 -18.23 -14.72 22.27
C GLN A 88 -18.36 -13.35 21.60
N LEU A 89 -18.85 -12.34 22.32
CA LEU A 89 -18.95 -10.97 21.79
C LEU A 89 -17.57 -10.38 21.50
N ARG A 90 -16.58 -10.64 22.36
CA ARG A 90 -15.20 -10.22 22.14
C ARG A 90 -14.60 -10.87 20.89
N GLN A 91 -14.79 -12.18 20.72
CA GLN A 91 -14.34 -12.90 19.53
C GLN A 91 -15.05 -12.41 18.27
N ALA A 92 -16.36 -12.16 18.32
CA ALA A 92 -17.12 -11.61 17.21
C ALA A 92 -16.62 -10.20 16.84
N ALA A 93 -16.38 -9.33 17.83
CA ALA A 93 -15.84 -8.00 17.60
C ALA A 93 -14.44 -8.04 16.97
N GLN A 94 -13.57 -8.95 17.44
CA GLN A 94 -12.25 -9.13 16.86
C GLN A 94 -12.34 -9.63 15.40
N LYS A 95 -13.21 -10.60 15.12
CA LYS A 95 -13.42 -11.10 13.75
C LYS A 95 -13.99 -10.05 12.81
N TYR A 96 -14.88 -9.21 13.33
CA TYR A 96 -15.43 -8.08 12.59
C TYR A 96 -14.34 -7.06 12.26
N GLN A 97 -13.49 -6.72 13.22
CA GLN A 97 -12.36 -5.83 12.99
C GLN A 97 -11.36 -6.41 11.98
N GLU A 98 -10.99 -7.69 12.12
CA GLU A 98 -10.14 -8.39 11.14
C GLU A 98 -10.74 -8.37 9.73
N PHE A 99 -12.06 -8.54 9.62
CA PHE A 99 -12.76 -8.46 8.34
C PHE A 99 -12.73 -7.03 7.76
N GLU A 100 -13.02 -6.01 8.56
CA GLU A 100 -12.95 -4.61 8.11
C GLU A 100 -11.53 -4.23 7.65
N ASP A 101 -10.50 -4.64 8.38
CA ASP A 101 -9.11 -4.35 8.04
C ASP A 101 -8.68 -5.11 6.77
N THR A 102 -9.13 -6.36 6.61
CA THR A 102 -8.92 -7.11 5.37
C THR A 102 -9.63 -6.46 4.19
N GLN A 103 -10.89 -6.04 4.36
CA GLN A 103 -11.66 -5.37 3.31
C GLN A 103 -11.03 -4.04 2.91
N LYS A 104 -10.58 -3.23 3.88
CA LYS A 104 -9.84 -1.99 3.60
C LYS A 104 -8.56 -2.28 2.82
N THR A 105 -7.83 -3.33 3.20
CA THR A 105 -6.59 -3.73 2.53
C THR A 105 -6.83 -4.20 1.09
N GLU A 106 -7.86 -5.01 0.86
CA GLU A 106 -8.22 -5.46 -0.49
C GLU A 106 -8.78 -4.31 -1.34
N LEU A 107 -9.56 -3.41 -0.76
CA LEU A 107 -10.04 -2.20 -1.44
C LEU A 107 -8.86 -1.30 -1.83
N GLN A 108 -7.92 -1.06 -0.91
CA GLN A 108 -6.71 -0.30 -1.19
C GLN A 108 -5.91 -0.93 -2.34
N ARG A 109 -5.70 -2.25 -2.30
CA ARG A 109 -5.02 -2.99 -3.38
C ARG A 109 -5.77 -2.90 -4.71
N ALA A 110 -7.10 -2.97 -4.69
CA ALA A 110 -7.93 -2.83 -5.88
C ALA A 110 -7.83 -1.41 -6.47
N THR A 111 -7.85 -0.38 -5.62
CA THR A 111 -7.66 1.02 -6.03
C THR A 111 -6.28 1.25 -6.61
N GLU A 112 -5.21 0.75 -5.99
CA GLU A 112 -3.85 0.86 -6.54
C GLU A 112 -3.72 0.17 -7.90
N ARG A 113 -4.33 -1.01 -8.07
CA ARG A 113 -4.36 -1.69 -9.37
C ARG A 113 -5.14 -0.88 -10.40
N ALA A 114 -6.29 -0.33 -10.03
CA ALA A 114 -7.10 0.50 -10.94
C ALA A 114 -6.33 1.75 -11.37
N GLN A 115 -5.73 2.48 -10.43
CA GLN A 115 -4.90 3.65 -10.71
C GLN A 115 -3.70 3.32 -11.59
N GLY A 116 -3.03 2.18 -11.36
CA GLY A 116 -1.92 1.75 -12.20
C GLY A 116 -2.34 1.45 -13.65
N VAL A 117 -3.51 0.81 -13.84
CA VAL A 117 -4.05 0.56 -15.18
C VAL A 117 -4.51 1.86 -15.84
N GLU A 118 -5.15 2.77 -15.10
CA GLU A 118 -5.57 4.08 -15.60
C GLU A 118 -4.38 4.93 -16.04
N GLN A 119 -3.28 4.94 -15.30
CA GLN A 119 -2.04 5.61 -15.67
C GLN A 119 -1.46 5.03 -16.97
N GLN A 120 -1.33 3.71 -17.06
CA GLN A 120 -0.87 3.06 -18.29
C GLN A 120 -1.77 3.42 -19.48
N LEU A 121 -3.08 3.40 -19.28
CA LEU A 121 -4.03 3.73 -20.32
C LEU A 121 -3.91 5.21 -20.75
N ALA A 122 -3.73 6.13 -19.80
CA ALA A 122 -3.47 7.53 -20.09
C ALA A 122 -2.17 7.72 -20.88
N ASP A 123 -1.10 7.00 -20.54
CA ASP A 123 0.19 7.03 -21.25
C ASP A 123 0.06 6.49 -22.68
N LEU A 124 -0.65 5.37 -22.86
CA LEU A 124 -0.93 4.81 -24.18
C LEU A 124 -1.79 5.76 -25.03
N ARG A 125 -2.79 6.40 -24.44
CA ARG A 125 -3.58 7.42 -25.14
C ARG A 125 -2.72 8.61 -25.55
N ALA A 126 -1.89 9.14 -24.66
CA ALA A 126 -1.00 10.26 -24.96
C ALA A 126 0.01 9.93 -26.06
N THR A 127 0.61 8.74 -26.03
CA THR A 127 1.51 8.27 -27.10
C THR A 127 0.77 8.12 -28.42
N ASN A 128 -0.44 7.54 -28.42
CA ASN A 128 -1.26 7.42 -29.62
C ASN A 128 -1.61 8.79 -30.22
N THR A 129 -2.03 9.75 -29.41
CA THR A 129 -2.33 11.12 -29.87
C THR A 129 -1.11 11.78 -30.51
N ARG A 130 0.08 11.67 -29.89
CA ARG A 130 1.33 12.16 -30.50
C ARG A 130 1.64 11.49 -31.82
N LEU A 131 1.49 10.17 -31.90
CA LEU A 131 1.73 9.40 -33.13
C LEU A 131 0.77 9.78 -34.25
N MET A 132 -0.52 9.96 -33.94
CA MET A 132 -1.54 10.38 -34.90
C MET A 132 -1.28 11.79 -35.43
N ALA A 133 -0.94 12.74 -34.55
CA ALA A 133 -0.57 14.08 -34.96
C ALA A 133 0.70 14.09 -35.83
N ALA A 134 1.74 13.33 -35.44
CA ALA A 134 2.97 13.20 -36.20
C ALA A 134 2.73 12.58 -37.59
N ALA A 135 1.90 11.54 -37.68
CA ALA A 135 1.53 10.91 -38.94
C ALA A 135 0.75 11.87 -39.85
N THR A 136 -0.17 12.65 -39.28
CA THR A 136 -0.99 13.64 -40.02
C THR A 136 -0.14 14.73 -40.65
N HIS A 137 0.87 15.22 -39.92
CA HIS A 137 1.75 16.30 -40.36
C HIS A 137 3.07 15.83 -40.95
N ASN A 138 3.20 14.52 -41.18
CA ASN A 138 4.38 13.89 -41.77
C ASN A 138 5.70 14.19 -41.02
N ILE A 139 5.62 14.25 -39.69
CA ILE A 139 6.75 14.55 -38.80
C ILE A 139 7.62 13.29 -38.63
N PRO A 140 8.96 13.39 -38.73
CA PRO A 140 9.86 12.27 -38.50
C PRO A 140 9.71 11.66 -37.10
N PRO A 141 9.92 10.34 -36.93
CA PRO A 141 9.80 9.64 -35.65
C PRO A 141 10.71 10.22 -34.56
N ASP A 142 11.89 10.72 -34.95
CA ASP A 142 12.88 11.30 -34.05
C ASP A 142 12.39 12.59 -33.35
N LEU A 143 11.34 13.23 -33.89
CA LEU A 143 10.81 14.50 -33.40
C LEU A 143 9.44 14.37 -32.70
N ILE A 144 8.90 13.16 -32.59
CA ILE A 144 7.57 12.93 -31.99
C ILE A 144 7.55 13.31 -30.51
N ASP A 145 8.67 13.10 -29.81
CA ASP A 145 8.80 13.44 -28.39
C ASP A 145 8.71 14.97 -28.14
N LEU A 146 9.09 15.78 -29.13
CA LEU A 146 9.04 17.24 -29.05
C LEU A 146 7.60 17.80 -29.01
N LEU A 147 6.60 16.99 -29.38
CA LEU A 147 5.18 17.36 -29.32
C LEU A 147 4.66 17.43 -27.87
N GLY A 148 5.34 16.76 -26.93
CA GLY A 148 5.04 16.81 -25.50
C GLY A 148 3.68 16.23 -25.09
N SER A 149 3.11 16.76 -24.02
CA SER A 149 1.79 16.39 -23.49
C SER A 149 0.80 17.55 -23.66
N GLY A 150 -0.49 17.24 -23.68
CA GLY A 150 -1.58 18.22 -23.76
C GLY A 150 -2.85 17.60 -24.30
N SER A 151 -3.83 18.45 -24.60
CA SER A 151 -5.00 18.03 -25.35
C SER A 151 -4.61 17.64 -26.80
N GLU A 152 -5.48 16.89 -27.46
CA GLU A 152 -5.29 16.53 -28.87
C GLU A 152 -5.11 17.78 -29.76
N ASP A 153 -5.91 18.81 -29.53
CA ASP A 153 -5.82 20.08 -30.26
C ASP A 153 -4.47 20.78 -30.05
N GLU A 154 -3.96 20.82 -28.82
CA GLU A 154 -2.66 21.44 -28.50
C GLU A 154 -1.49 20.66 -29.11
N ILE A 155 -1.58 19.33 -29.13
CA ILE A 155 -0.58 18.46 -29.77
C ILE A 155 -0.61 18.68 -31.29
N ASN A 156 -1.81 18.76 -31.87
CA ASN A 156 -1.99 18.97 -33.31
C ASN A 156 -1.49 20.35 -33.77
N ALA A 157 -1.79 21.41 -33.02
CA ALA A 157 -1.29 22.75 -33.31
C ALA A 157 0.24 22.82 -33.25
N ARG A 158 0.86 22.16 -32.26
CA ARG A 158 2.33 22.07 -32.17
C ARG A 158 2.93 21.25 -33.30
N ALA A 159 2.26 20.17 -33.71
CA ALA A 159 2.67 19.35 -34.84
C ALA A 159 2.64 20.15 -36.15
N GLU A 160 1.59 20.92 -36.39
CA GLU A 160 1.48 21.82 -37.55
C GLU A 160 2.62 22.84 -37.58
N MET A 161 2.85 23.57 -36.48
CA MET A 161 3.95 24.53 -36.38
C MET A 161 5.33 23.89 -36.65
N LEU A 162 5.55 22.67 -36.15
CA LEU A 162 6.80 21.95 -36.37
C LEU A 162 6.95 21.53 -37.84
N ALA A 163 5.88 21.03 -38.46
CA ALA A 163 5.89 20.63 -39.86
C ALA A 163 6.11 21.82 -40.80
N GLU A 164 5.50 22.98 -40.53
CA GLU A 164 5.75 24.22 -41.27
C GLU A 164 7.22 24.64 -41.20
N ARG A 165 7.82 24.57 -40.01
CA ARG A 165 9.23 24.91 -39.81
C ARG A 165 10.16 23.93 -40.51
N LEU A 166 9.85 22.63 -40.49
CA LEU A 166 10.60 21.60 -41.22
C LEU A 166 10.53 21.83 -42.72
N LYS A 167 9.35 22.18 -43.25
CA LYS A 167 9.14 22.50 -44.66
C LYS A 167 9.90 23.77 -45.07
N ALA A 168 9.91 24.81 -44.22
CA ALA A 168 10.67 26.04 -44.47
C ALA A 168 12.20 25.83 -44.41
N SER A 169 12.66 24.88 -43.59
CA SER A 169 14.08 24.52 -43.46
C SER A 169 14.53 23.45 -44.44
N ALA A 170 13.63 22.87 -45.24
CA ALA A 170 13.97 21.87 -46.24
C ALA A 170 14.86 22.53 -47.32
N PRO A 171 16.03 21.95 -47.65
CA PRO A 171 16.86 22.48 -48.73
C PRO A 171 16.05 22.51 -50.01
N ALA A 172 16.00 23.67 -50.68
CA ALA A 172 15.38 23.80 -51.98
C ALA A 172 15.95 22.72 -52.89
N ALA A 173 15.08 21.87 -53.44
CA ALA A 173 15.50 20.80 -54.35
C ALA A 173 16.42 21.42 -55.41
N PRO A 174 17.64 20.88 -55.61
CA PRO A 174 18.55 21.41 -56.62
C PRO A 174 17.77 21.45 -57.94
N PRO A 175 17.82 22.57 -58.69
CA PRO A 175 17.09 22.67 -59.94
C PRO A 175 17.46 21.46 -60.78
N ALA A 176 16.46 20.73 -61.26
CA ALA A 176 16.65 19.58 -62.12
C ALA A 176 17.61 20.02 -63.23
N GLN A 177 18.86 19.51 -63.19
CA GLN A 177 19.82 19.79 -64.24
C GLN A 177 19.30 19.07 -65.49
N GLN A 178 18.40 19.75 -66.21
CA GLN A 178 18.03 19.44 -67.58
C GLN A 178 19.25 19.76 -68.45
N ARG A 179 20.35 19.01 -68.26
CA ARG A 179 21.33 18.88 -69.31
C ARG A 179 20.66 17.99 -70.34
N PRO A 180 20.46 18.47 -71.58
CA PRO A 180 19.97 17.62 -72.65
C PRO A 180 20.83 16.36 -72.69
N VAL A 181 20.19 15.19 -72.58
CA VAL A 181 20.88 13.94 -72.89
C VAL A 181 21.31 14.05 -74.35
N GLU A 182 22.60 13.89 -74.61
CA GLU A 182 23.18 13.98 -75.98
C GLU A 182 22.53 12.96 -76.95
N SER A 183 21.76 12.00 -76.42
CA SER A 183 20.91 11.07 -77.17
C SER A 183 19.65 11.69 -77.79
N LEU A 184 19.31 12.95 -77.50
CA LEU A 184 18.17 13.68 -78.09
C LEU A 184 18.58 14.79 -79.05
N THR A 185 19.87 14.91 -79.39
CA THR A 185 20.34 15.81 -80.45
C THR A 185 20.06 15.18 -81.82
N PRO A 186 19.33 15.87 -82.73
CA PRO A 186 19.11 15.36 -84.09
C PRO A 186 20.47 15.15 -84.78
N GLY A 187 20.88 13.89 -84.97
CA GLY A 187 22.16 13.52 -85.57
C GLY A 187 23.15 12.76 -84.67
N ALA A 188 22.83 12.53 -83.40
CA ALA A 188 23.65 11.67 -82.55
C ALA A 188 23.53 10.19 -82.99
N ALA A 189 24.65 9.57 -83.36
CA ALA A 189 24.70 8.15 -83.66
C ALA A 189 24.32 7.35 -82.40
N THR A 190 23.36 6.45 -82.51
CA THR A 190 23.05 5.49 -81.45
C THR A 190 24.31 4.65 -81.21
N ALA A 191 25.02 4.89 -80.13
CA ALA A 191 26.03 3.96 -79.65
C ALA A 191 25.29 2.67 -79.24
N SER A 192 25.24 1.72 -80.17
CA SER A 192 24.80 0.35 -79.95
C SER A 192 25.64 -0.25 -78.82
N GLY A 193 25.04 -0.31 -77.63
CA GLY A 193 25.58 -0.96 -76.46
C GLY A 193 24.45 -1.44 -75.54
N GLY A 194 23.32 -1.83 -76.12
CA GLY A 194 22.24 -2.49 -75.39
C GLY A 194 22.57 -3.96 -75.24
N THR A 195 23.22 -4.35 -74.14
CA THR A 195 23.07 -5.71 -73.63
C THR A 195 21.60 -5.87 -73.25
N GLU A 196 20.85 -6.56 -74.11
CA GLU A 196 19.49 -6.99 -73.82
C GLU A 196 19.52 -7.82 -72.54
N VAL A 197 19.04 -7.24 -71.44
CA VAL A 197 18.71 -8.01 -70.23
C VAL A 197 17.46 -8.81 -70.58
N THR A 198 17.66 -10.01 -71.13
CA THR A 198 16.58 -10.96 -71.37
C THR A 198 15.94 -11.29 -70.01
N PRO A 199 14.60 -11.38 -69.90
CA PRO A 199 13.90 -11.67 -68.64
C PRO A 199 14.36 -12.93 -67.91
N ASP A 200 15.12 -13.82 -68.55
CA ASP A 200 15.68 -15.02 -67.94
C ASP A 200 16.96 -14.77 -67.12
N GLN A 201 17.55 -13.57 -67.19
CA GLN A 201 18.79 -13.22 -66.47
C GLN A 201 18.62 -13.22 -64.94
N TRP A 202 17.50 -12.69 -64.42
CA TRP A 202 17.24 -12.72 -62.98
C TRP A 202 16.94 -14.13 -62.46
N ILE A 203 16.28 -14.96 -63.29
CA ILE A 203 15.99 -16.37 -62.99
C ILE A 203 17.30 -17.16 -62.89
N ARG A 204 18.25 -16.88 -63.80
CA ARG A 204 19.57 -17.53 -63.79
C ARG A 204 20.43 -17.09 -62.60
N GLY A 205 20.28 -15.85 -62.14
CA GLY A 205 20.91 -15.33 -60.92
C GLY A 205 20.42 -15.99 -59.64
N LEU A 206 19.12 -16.30 -59.54
CA LEU A 206 18.55 -17.04 -58.39
C LEU A 206 18.97 -18.52 -58.35
N ALA A 207 19.22 -19.13 -59.51
CA ALA A 207 19.60 -20.53 -59.63
C ALA A 207 21.10 -20.81 -59.34
N GLY A 208 21.87 -19.80 -58.92
CA GLY A 208 23.24 -19.97 -58.42
C GLY A 208 24.24 -20.53 -59.42
N ARG A 209 23.95 -20.45 -60.73
CA ARG A 209 24.82 -21.00 -61.77
C ARG A 209 25.51 -19.87 -62.54
N THR A 210 26.61 -19.38 -61.97
CA THR A 210 27.60 -18.60 -62.71
C THR A 210 28.50 -19.51 -63.56
N PRO A 211 29.03 -19.01 -64.69
CA PRO A 211 29.91 -19.77 -65.59
C PRO A 211 31.23 -20.19 -64.94
#